data_AF-A0A9W6HJ22-F1
#
_entry.id   AF-A0A9W6HJ22-F1
#
_cell.length_a   1.000
_cell.length_b   1.000
_cell.length_c   1.000
_cell.angle_alpha   90.00
_cell.angle_beta   90.00
_cell.angle_gamma   90.00
#
_symmetry.space_group_name_H-M   'P 1'
#
loop_
_entity.id
_entity.type
_entity.pdbx_description
1 polymer ?
#
loop_
_entity_poly.entity_id
_entity_poly.type
_entity_poly.pdbx_seq_one_letter_code
_entity_poly.pdbx_strand_id
1 'polypeptide(L)'
;MNGIHRLDAAAAAANAGRLEAAWAAVPWLPRSIAADAASGLFSRWARSTIVDENVGAPVLTRAVFERLHRDAGLTADWPIGNAGLLHVYGYLLSTTPTPYGLKRERWLGGDLATALGLDDEAFLPWPPGPTLLARVTAAALALLETAPVRCDERDGSFRVALSAASGPAALVYARIGVSNDPENVDPERVALVTTFPVADAAALLAGLDAEPDRVRWNAVD
;
A
#
# COMPACT_ATOMS: atom_id res chain seq x y z
N MET A 1 2.36 -19.59 -18.87
CA MET A 1 3.18 -19.38 -17.66
C MET A 1 2.37 -18.47 -16.73
N ASN A 2 1.92 -18.98 -15.58
CA ASN A 2 1.03 -18.28 -14.64
C ASN A 2 1.68 -16.96 -14.15
N GLY A 3 0.87 -15.91 -13.91
CA GLY A 3 1.33 -14.59 -13.45
C GLY A 3 2.18 -14.65 -12.17
N ILE A 4 1.83 -15.58 -11.27
CA ILE A 4 2.57 -15.84 -10.02
C ILE A 4 4.01 -16.30 -10.28
N HIS A 5 4.23 -17.26 -11.18
CA HIS A 5 5.59 -17.73 -11.47
C HIS A 5 6.50 -16.63 -12.04
N ARG A 6 5.94 -15.73 -12.84
CA ARG A 6 6.68 -14.56 -13.34
C ARG A 6 7.03 -13.59 -12.21
N LEU A 7 6.11 -13.40 -11.27
CA LEU A 7 6.35 -12.57 -10.11
C LEU A 7 7.41 -13.17 -9.17
N ASP A 8 7.39 -14.48 -8.94
CA ASP A 8 8.42 -15.19 -8.18
C ASP A 8 9.80 -15.05 -8.82
N ALA A 9 9.87 -15.23 -10.15
CA ALA A 9 11.11 -15.04 -10.89
C ALA A 9 11.61 -13.59 -10.79
N ALA A 10 10.70 -12.61 -10.85
CA ALA A 10 11.04 -11.20 -10.70
C ALA A 10 11.59 -10.89 -9.30
N ALA A 11 10.91 -11.36 -8.26
CA ALA A 11 11.33 -11.15 -6.87
C ALA A 11 12.69 -11.81 -6.59
N ALA A 12 12.91 -13.04 -7.07
CA ALA A 12 14.20 -13.72 -6.95
C ALA A 12 15.33 -12.99 -7.70
N ALA A 13 15.06 -12.47 -8.89
CA ALA A 13 16.03 -11.68 -9.65
C ALA A 13 16.34 -10.33 -8.95
N ALA A 14 15.32 -9.66 -8.41
CA ALA A 14 15.45 -8.42 -7.66
C ALA A 14 16.32 -8.60 -6.40
N ASN A 15 16.08 -9.65 -5.63
CA ASN A 15 16.89 -9.99 -4.44
C ASN A 15 18.33 -10.35 -4.79
N ALA A 16 18.56 -10.95 -5.96
CA ALA A 16 19.89 -11.22 -6.49
C ALA A 16 20.57 -10.00 -7.12
N GLY A 17 19.99 -8.80 -7.05
CA GLY A 17 20.53 -7.57 -7.65
C GLY A 17 20.41 -7.50 -9.18
N ARG A 18 19.70 -8.43 -9.82
CA ARG A 18 19.51 -8.50 -11.28
C ARG A 18 18.26 -7.73 -11.71
N LEU A 19 18.26 -6.41 -11.52
CA LEU A 19 17.07 -5.56 -11.73
C LEU A 19 16.48 -5.65 -13.14
N GLU A 20 17.32 -5.65 -14.19
CA GLU A 20 16.81 -5.74 -15.57
C GLU A 20 16.09 -7.07 -15.83
N ALA A 21 16.61 -8.17 -15.29
CA ALA A 21 15.95 -9.47 -15.37
C ALA A 21 14.63 -9.49 -14.57
N ALA A 22 14.60 -8.81 -13.42
CA ALA A 22 13.39 -8.69 -12.62
C ALA A 22 12.28 -7.94 -13.38
N TRP A 23 12.59 -6.79 -13.96
CA TRP A 23 11.63 -6.00 -14.74
C TRP A 23 11.20 -6.69 -16.03
N ALA A 24 12.11 -7.40 -16.70
CA ALA A 24 11.79 -8.19 -17.89
C ALA A 24 10.80 -9.33 -17.59
N ALA A 25 10.83 -9.90 -16.38
CA ALA A 25 9.90 -10.95 -15.95
C ALA A 25 8.47 -10.43 -15.71
N VAL A 26 8.32 -9.16 -15.31
CA VAL A 26 7.02 -8.51 -15.05
C VAL A 26 6.86 -7.22 -15.85
N PRO A 27 6.75 -7.29 -17.20
CA PRO A 27 6.75 -6.10 -18.05
C PRO A 27 5.50 -5.21 -17.89
N TRP A 28 4.47 -5.70 -17.18
CA TRP A 28 3.30 -4.90 -16.79
C TRP A 28 3.64 -3.88 -15.68
N LEU A 29 4.60 -4.19 -14.80
CA LEU A 29 4.95 -3.34 -13.65
C LEU A 29 5.43 -1.94 -14.06
N PRO A 30 6.47 -1.79 -14.89
CA PRO A 30 6.91 -0.46 -15.32
C PRO A 30 5.85 0.29 -16.14
N ARG A 31 4.97 -0.43 -16.88
CA ARG A 31 3.87 0.20 -17.63
C ARG A 31 2.82 0.78 -16.69
N SER A 32 2.43 0.04 -15.65
CA SER A 32 1.48 0.50 -14.65
C SER A 32 2.03 1.70 -13.88
N ILE A 33 3.28 1.64 -13.43
CA ILE A 33 3.95 2.77 -12.75
C ILE A 33 3.95 4.02 -13.63
N ALA A 34 4.30 3.88 -14.92
CA ALA A 34 4.30 5.01 -15.85
C ALA A 34 2.88 5.58 -16.07
N ALA A 35 1.87 4.71 -16.19
CA ALA A 35 0.48 5.13 -16.34
C ALA A 35 -0.04 5.89 -15.11
N ASP A 36 0.27 5.38 -13.91
CA ASP A 36 -0.13 6.00 -12.64
C ASP A 36 0.61 7.31 -12.36
N ALA A 37 1.87 7.41 -12.77
CA ALA A 37 2.63 8.66 -12.75
C ALA A 37 1.99 9.70 -13.66
N ALA A 38 1.66 9.31 -14.90
CA ALA A 38 1.02 10.19 -15.87
C ALA A 38 -0.38 10.66 -15.43
N SER A 39 -1.12 9.84 -14.67
CA SER A 39 -2.42 10.22 -14.10
C SER A 39 -2.31 10.97 -12.77
N GLY A 40 -1.10 11.20 -12.25
CA GLY A 40 -0.87 11.87 -10.97
C GLY A 40 -1.34 11.08 -9.75
N LEU A 41 -1.55 9.76 -9.88
CA LEU A 41 -2.20 8.95 -8.85
C LEU A 41 -1.37 8.85 -7.57
N PHE A 42 -0.05 8.90 -7.67
CA PHE A 42 0.84 8.90 -6.52
C PHE A 42 0.62 10.07 -5.55
N SER A 43 0.03 11.19 -6.02
CA SER A 43 -0.35 12.31 -5.15
C SER A 43 -1.50 12.00 -4.17
N ARG A 44 -2.20 10.88 -4.38
CA ARG A 44 -3.23 10.35 -3.47
C ARG A 44 -2.65 9.49 -2.35
N TRP A 45 -1.32 9.32 -2.31
CA TRP A 45 -0.64 8.48 -1.34
C TRP A 45 0.37 9.29 -0.54
N ALA A 46 0.38 9.05 0.77
CA ALA A 46 1.28 9.67 1.72
C ALA A 46 2.71 9.11 1.60
N ARG A 47 3.60 9.57 2.47
CA ARG A 47 4.94 8.98 2.63
C ARG A 47 4.88 7.79 3.58
N SER A 48 5.73 6.80 3.32
CA SER A 48 5.87 5.62 4.16
C SER A 48 7.32 5.15 4.16
N THR A 49 7.76 4.54 5.27
CA THR A 49 9.01 3.78 5.31
C THR A 49 8.81 2.38 4.74
N ILE A 50 9.85 1.81 4.11
CA ILE A 50 9.86 0.41 3.67
C ILE A 50 10.38 -0.54 4.77
N VAL A 51 10.78 -0.01 5.93
CA VAL A 51 11.15 -0.80 7.11
C VAL A 51 9.88 -1.39 7.71
N ASP A 52 9.80 -2.72 7.84
CA ASP A 52 8.65 -3.35 8.47
C ASP A 52 8.73 -3.25 9.99
N GLU A 53 7.63 -2.86 10.63
CA GLU A 53 7.53 -2.68 12.08
C GLU A 53 7.75 -3.97 12.90
N ASN A 54 7.44 -5.15 12.34
CA ASN A 54 7.59 -6.43 13.05
C ASN A 54 8.99 -7.03 12.86
N VAL A 55 9.59 -6.80 11.69
CA VAL A 55 10.92 -7.32 11.35
C VAL A 55 12.04 -6.36 11.76
N GLY A 56 11.76 -5.05 11.81
CA GLY A 56 12.75 -4.00 12.09
C GLY A 56 13.75 -3.78 10.93
N ALA A 57 13.45 -4.28 9.73
CA ALA A 57 14.33 -4.19 8.57
C ALA A 57 13.55 -3.86 7.28
N PRO A 58 14.21 -3.26 6.27
CA PRO A 58 13.63 -3.02 4.96
C PRO A 58 13.12 -4.31 4.30
N VAL A 59 11.91 -4.28 3.75
CA VAL A 59 11.32 -5.44 3.04
C VAL A 59 11.64 -5.46 1.54
N LEU A 60 12.44 -4.50 1.07
CA LEU A 60 13.00 -4.42 -0.26
C LEU A 60 14.47 -4.05 -0.17
N THR A 61 15.24 -4.37 -1.21
CA THR A 61 16.59 -3.82 -1.35
C THR A 61 16.53 -2.34 -1.74
N ARG A 62 17.55 -1.58 -1.36
CA ARG A 62 17.68 -0.17 -1.76
C ARG A 62 17.63 0.03 -3.28
N ALA A 63 18.25 -0.87 -4.03
CA ALA A 63 18.27 -0.82 -5.50
C ALA A 63 16.87 -0.98 -6.12
N VAL A 64 16.02 -1.85 -5.57
CA VAL A 64 14.62 -2.02 -6.00
C VAL A 64 13.81 -0.76 -5.66
N PHE A 65 13.96 -0.24 -4.44
CA PHE A 65 13.31 1.00 -4.01
C PHE A 65 13.65 2.17 -4.94
N GLU A 66 14.93 2.38 -5.23
CA GLU A 66 15.40 3.47 -6.08
C GLU A 66 14.91 3.28 -7.53
N ARG A 67 14.86 2.03 -8.03
CA ARG A 67 14.30 1.74 -9.36
C ARG A 67 12.84 2.09 -9.44
N LEU A 68 12.02 1.68 -8.48
CA LEU A 68 10.59 1.97 -8.46
C LEU A 68 10.35 3.48 -8.51
N HIS A 69 11.04 4.26 -7.67
CA HIS A 69 10.83 5.70 -7.60
C HIS A 69 11.30 6.42 -8.86
N ARG A 70 12.43 5.98 -9.43
CA ARG A 70 12.91 6.48 -10.72
C ARG A 70 11.89 6.23 -11.84
N ASP A 71 11.33 5.02 -11.92
CA ASP A 71 10.33 4.69 -12.94
C ASP A 71 9.03 5.51 -12.76
N ALA A 72 8.71 5.91 -11.54
CA ALA A 72 7.58 6.78 -11.21
C ALA A 72 7.86 8.28 -11.39
N GLY A 73 9.11 8.68 -11.63
CA GLY A 73 9.52 10.09 -11.66
C GLY A 73 9.40 10.79 -10.31
N LEU A 74 9.47 10.05 -9.20
CA LEU A 74 9.31 10.57 -7.84
C LEU A 74 10.66 10.68 -7.13
N THR A 75 10.84 11.76 -6.37
CA THR A 75 11.95 11.88 -5.42
C THR A 75 11.63 11.12 -4.13
N ALA A 76 12.64 10.48 -3.54
CA ALA A 76 12.51 9.76 -2.28
C ALA A 76 13.86 9.65 -1.57
N ASP A 77 13.82 9.58 -0.24
CA ASP A 77 15.00 9.49 0.62
C ASP A 77 14.98 8.15 1.32
N TRP A 78 15.80 7.20 0.88
CA TRP A 78 15.85 5.86 1.47
C TRP A 78 15.95 5.92 3.02
N PRO A 79 15.10 5.19 3.77
CA PRO A 79 14.13 4.16 3.34
C PRO A 79 12.68 4.68 3.15
N ILE A 80 12.47 6.00 3.07
CA ILE A 80 11.16 6.66 3.04
C ILE A 80 10.80 7.12 1.63
N GLY A 81 9.65 6.68 1.15
CA GLY A 81 9.17 6.95 -0.21
C GLY A 81 7.65 7.10 -0.30
N ASN A 82 7.11 7.03 -1.51
CA ASN A 82 5.67 7.09 -1.74
C ASN A 82 4.99 5.79 -1.30
N ALA A 83 3.98 5.89 -0.43
CA ALA A 83 3.33 4.72 0.16
C ALA A 83 2.63 3.83 -0.88
N GLY A 84 2.02 4.40 -1.91
CA GLY A 84 1.38 3.64 -2.98
C GLY A 84 2.39 2.82 -3.77
N LEU A 85 3.52 3.43 -4.10
CA LEU A 85 4.61 2.74 -4.77
C LEU A 85 5.20 1.62 -3.92
N LEU A 86 5.43 1.87 -2.63
CA LEU A 86 6.04 0.91 -1.70
C LEU A 86 5.11 -0.24 -1.33
N HIS A 87 3.89 0.07 -0.90
CA HIS A 87 2.94 -0.90 -0.37
C HIS A 87 2.20 -1.67 -1.48
N VAL A 88 1.92 -1.03 -2.61
CA VAL A 88 1.21 -1.70 -3.71
C VAL A 88 2.19 -2.40 -4.63
N TYR A 89 3.10 -1.67 -5.26
CA TYR A 89 4.04 -2.25 -6.22
C TYR A 89 5.24 -2.91 -5.56
N GLY A 90 5.82 -2.27 -4.56
CA GLY A 90 6.99 -2.78 -3.85
C GLY A 90 6.71 -4.12 -3.18
N TYR A 91 5.59 -4.26 -2.47
CA TYR A 91 5.26 -5.50 -1.78
C TYR A 91 5.18 -6.71 -2.72
N LEU A 92 4.76 -6.55 -3.98
CA LEU A 92 4.73 -7.64 -4.96
C LEU A 92 6.12 -8.27 -5.19
N LEU A 93 7.19 -7.48 -5.08
CA LEU A 93 8.58 -7.93 -5.21
C LEU A 93 9.21 -8.34 -3.87
N SER A 94 8.53 -8.13 -2.76
CA SER A 94 9.03 -8.52 -1.43
C SER A 94 8.79 -10.00 -1.17
N THR A 95 9.84 -10.70 -0.73
CA THR A 95 9.78 -12.09 -0.28
C THR A 95 10.04 -12.22 1.22
N THR A 96 10.07 -11.11 1.96
CA THR A 96 10.33 -11.10 3.39
C THR A 96 9.14 -11.71 4.13
N PRO A 97 9.33 -12.81 4.89
CA PRO A 97 8.29 -13.35 5.74
C PRO A 97 7.93 -12.38 6.87
N THR A 98 6.64 -12.29 7.17
CA THR A 98 6.12 -11.59 8.36
C THR A 98 5.32 -12.59 9.21
N PRO A 99 4.96 -12.23 10.45
CA PRO A 99 4.05 -13.07 11.26
C PRO A 99 2.70 -13.38 10.59
N TYR A 100 2.32 -12.59 9.57
CA TYR A 100 1.05 -12.69 8.84
C TYR A 100 1.21 -13.25 7.42
N GLY A 101 2.34 -13.89 7.10
CA GLY A 101 2.65 -14.35 5.74
C GLY A 101 3.47 -13.35 4.94
N LEU A 102 3.44 -13.45 3.62
CA LEU A 102 4.17 -12.56 2.72
C LEU A 102 3.36 -11.30 2.45
N LYS A 103 4.00 -10.14 2.47
CA LYS A 103 3.35 -8.85 2.19
C LYS A 103 2.62 -8.79 0.83
N ARG A 104 3.12 -9.51 -0.18
CA ARG A 104 2.48 -9.63 -1.50
C ARG A 104 1.13 -10.36 -1.49
N GLU A 105 0.90 -11.26 -0.53
CA GLU A 105 -0.34 -12.04 -0.44
C GLU A 105 -1.56 -11.14 -0.24
N ARG A 106 -1.35 -9.95 0.33
CA ARG A 106 -2.36 -8.88 0.40
C ARG A 106 -3.05 -8.59 -0.94
N TRP A 107 -2.32 -8.70 -2.04
CA TRP A 107 -2.84 -8.43 -3.39
C TRP A 107 -3.22 -9.70 -4.15
N LEU A 108 -2.63 -10.84 -3.77
CA LEU A 108 -2.77 -12.10 -4.51
C LEU A 108 -3.80 -13.07 -3.90
N GLY A 109 -4.15 -12.91 -2.62
CA GLY A 109 -4.98 -13.86 -1.87
C GLY A 109 -6.47 -13.55 -1.83
N GLY A 110 -6.93 -12.43 -2.41
CA GLY A 110 -8.35 -12.08 -2.52
C GLY A 110 -9.04 -11.61 -1.22
N ASP A 111 -8.50 -11.91 -0.04
CA ASP A 111 -9.09 -11.54 1.25
C ASP A 111 -9.46 -10.06 1.39
N LEU A 112 -8.57 -9.17 0.94
CA LEU A 112 -8.84 -7.73 0.96
C LEU A 112 -10.00 -7.34 0.02
N ALA A 113 -10.04 -7.94 -1.17
CA ALA A 113 -11.08 -7.66 -2.14
C ALA A 113 -12.45 -8.12 -1.62
N THR A 114 -12.51 -9.35 -1.08
CA THR A 114 -13.71 -9.90 -0.44
C THR A 114 -14.16 -9.03 0.74
N ALA A 115 -13.24 -8.57 1.59
CA ALA A 115 -13.55 -7.72 2.72
C ALA A 115 -14.04 -6.30 2.32
N LEU A 116 -13.79 -5.89 1.08
CA LEU A 116 -14.31 -4.68 0.44
C LEU A 116 -15.58 -4.96 -0.39
N GLY A 117 -16.09 -6.19 -0.40
CA GLY A 117 -17.28 -6.58 -1.19
C GLY A 117 -17.01 -6.66 -2.70
N LEU A 118 -15.75 -6.87 -3.09
CA LEU A 118 -15.32 -7.02 -4.49
C LEU A 118 -15.06 -8.49 -4.82
N ASP A 119 -14.95 -8.77 -6.12
CA ASP A 119 -14.45 -10.05 -6.63
C ASP A 119 -13.02 -10.34 -6.12
N ASP A 120 -12.72 -11.60 -5.80
CA ASP A 120 -11.45 -11.98 -5.15
C ASP A 120 -10.23 -11.75 -6.05
N GLU A 121 -10.42 -11.63 -7.37
CA GLU A 121 -9.38 -11.29 -8.33
C GLU A 121 -9.20 -9.77 -8.55
N ALA A 122 -10.01 -8.92 -7.90
CA ALA A 122 -10.05 -7.47 -8.17
C ALA A 122 -8.69 -6.76 -7.96
N PHE A 123 -7.80 -7.31 -7.13
CA PHE A 123 -6.47 -6.75 -6.87
C PHE A 123 -5.31 -7.55 -7.46
N LEU A 124 -5.58 -8.49 -8.37
CA LEU A 124 -4.50 -9.10 -9.15
C LEU A 124 -3.83 -8.03 -10.05
N PRO A 125 -2.50 -8.00 -10.21
CA PRO A 125 -1.83 -6.91 -10.92
C PRO A 125 -1.84 -7.03 -12.46
N TRP A 126 -2.19 -8.21 -12.99
CA TRP A 126 -2.08 -8.55 -14.42
C TRP A 126 -3.38 -8.50 -15.26
N PRO A 127 -4.62 -8.46 -14.72
CA PRO A 127 -5.80 -8.25 -15.55
C PRO A 127 -5.73 -6.95 -16.36
N PRO A 128 -6.32 -6.91 -17.57
CA PRO A 128 -6.40 -5.69 -18.36
C PRO A 128 -7.32 -4.65 -17.69
N GLY A 129 -7.17 -3.38 -18.07
CA GLY A 129 -7.99 -2.27 -17.56
C GLY A 129 -7.20 -1.29 -16.70
N PRO A 130 -7.81 -0.65 -15.69
CA PRO A 130 -7.11 0.22 -14.75
C PRO A 130 -5.91 -0.49 -14.11
N THR A 131 -4.94 0.25 -13.62
CA THR A 131 -3.80 -0.34 -12.90
C THR A 131 -4.23 -0.92 -11.54
N LEU A 132 -3.38 -1.76 -10.94
CA LEU A 132 -3.59 -2.19 -9.55
C LEU A 132 -3.71 -1.00 -8.60
N LEU A 133 -2.80 -0.02 -8.69
CA LEU A 133 -2.83 1.15 -7.82
C LEU A 133 -4.12 1.95 -8.00
N ALA A 134 -4.61 2.11 -9.24
CA ALA A 134 -5.87 2.79 -9.50
C ALA A 134 -7.06 2.08 -8.82
N ARG A 135 -7.15 0.75 -8.94
CA ARG A 135 -8.24 -0.01 -8.30
C ARG A 135 -8.16 0.02 -6.77
N VAL A 136 -6.96 -0.14 -6.21
CA VAL A 136 -6.75 -0.06 -4.75
C VAL A 136 -7.07 1.33 -4.23
N THR A 137 -6.63 2.38 -4.94
CA THR A 137 -6.89 3.77 -4.57
C THR A 137 -8.39 4.06 -4.57
N ALA A 138 -9.10 3.67 -5.63
CA ALA A 138 -10.54 3.87 -5.73
C ALA A 138 -11.30 3.15 -4.60
N ALA A 139 -10.98 1.89 -4.34
CA ALA A 139 -11.64 1.11 -3.29
C ALA A 139 -11.34 1.67 -1.88
N ALA A 140 -10.10 2.09 -1.63
CA ALA A 140 -9.70 2.65 -0.34
C ALA A 140 -10.38 4.02 -0.06
N LEU A 141 -10.46 4.88 -1.08
CA LEU A 141 -11.17 6.16 -0.97
C LEU A 141 -12.68 5.95 -0.76
N ALA A 142 -13.29 5.04 -1.51
CA ALA A 142 -14.70 4.69 -1.32
C ALA A 142 -14.96 4.21 0.12
N LEU A 143 -14.08 3.35 0.67
CA LEU A 143 -14.21 2.91 2.06
C LEU A 143 -14.06 4.09 3.04
N LEU A 144 -13.12 5.00 2.83
CA LEU A 144 -13.01 6.20 3.68
C LEU A 144 -14.29 7.05 3.66
N GLU A 145 -15.00 7.11 2.53
CA GLU A 145 -16.25 7.87 2.36
C GLU A 145 -17.48 7.16 2.93
N THR A 146 -17.52 5.83 2.92
CA THR A 146 -18.72 5.06 3.32
C THR A 146 -18.55 4.17 4.54
N ALA A 147 -17.36 4.11 5.16
CA ALA A 147 -17.08 3.20 6.26
C ALA A 147 -18.08 3.33 7.42
N PRO A 148 -18.59 2.20 7.94
CA PRO A 148 -19.41 2.19 9.15
C PRO A 148 -18.63 2.60 10.39
N VAL A 149 -17.30 2.40 10.41
CA VAL A 149 -16.43 2.77 11.52
C VAL A 149 -15.28 3.64 11.04
N ARG A 150 -15.08 4.76 11.75
CA ARG A 150 -13.95 5.67 11.54
C ARG A 150 -13.37 6.08 12.89
N CYS A 151 -12.05 6.06 12.97
CA CYS A 151 -11.30 6.50 14.13
C CYS A 151 -10.23 7.49 13.67
N ASP A 152 -10.14 8.61 14.35
CA ASP A 152 -9.10 9.61 14.10
C ASP A 152 -8.00 9.43 15.16
N GLU A 153 -6.75 9.42 14.72
CA GLU A 153 -5.54 9.30 15.56
C GLU A 153 -4.71 10.59 15.48
N ARG A 154 -3.81 10.82 16.44
CA ARG A 154 -2.86 11.95 16.44
C ARG A 154 -3.55 13.30 16.23
N ASP A 155 -4.51 13.62 17.09
CA ASP A 155 -5.31 14.86 17.01
C ASP A 155 -6.00 15.07 15.65
N GLY A 156 -6.36 14.00 14.96
CA GLY A 156 -7.03 14.05 13.66
C GLY A 156 -6.11 14.07 12.44
N SER A 157 -4.79 13.94 12.64
CA SER A 157 -3.82 13.91 11.53
C SER A 157 -3.89 12.61 10.73
N PHE A 158 -4.39 11.52 11.34
CA PHE A 158 -4.58 10.24 10.67
C PHE A 158 -5.99 9.71 10.90
N ARG A 159 -6.48 8.94 9.93
CA ARG A 159 -7.79 8.30 9.95
C ARG A 159 -7.68 6.84 9.62
N VAL A 160 -8.31 6.02 10.45
CA VAL A 160 -8.61 4.61 10.20
C VAL A 160 -10.05 4.48 9.76
N ALA A 161 -10.30 3.74 8.70
CA ALA A 161 -11.63 3.34 8.24
C ALA A 161 -11.71 1.81 8.14
N LEU A 162 -12.80 1.23 8.64
CA LEU A 162 -13.04 -0.22 8.63
C LEU A 162 -14.35 -0.55 7.92
N SER A 163 -14.38 -1.63 7.13
CA SER A 163 -15.61 -2.09 6.46
C SER A 163 -16.62 -2.77 7.38
N ALA A 164 -16.21 -3.16 8.59
CA ALA A 164 -17.09 -3.70 9.63
C ALA A 164 -16.59 -3.30 11.04
N ALA A 165 -17.48 -3.31 12.03
CA ALA A 165 -17.16 -3.01 13.43
C ALA A 165 -16.59 -4.20 14.22
N SER A 166 -16.75 -5.42 13.72
CA SER A 166 -16.27 -6.65 14.36
C SER A 166 -16.04 -7.75 13.32
N GLY A 167 -15.23 -8.75 13.67
CA GLY A 167 -14.89 -9.85 12.76
C GLY A 167 -14.01 -9.41 11.59
N PRO A 168 -13.94 -10.20 10.51
CA PRO A 168 -13.12 -9.87 9.36
C PRO A 168 -13.57 -8.57 8.69
N ALA A 169 -12.62 -7.68 8.39
CA ALA A 169 -12.88 -6.40 7.74
C ALA A 169 -11.73 -5.96 6.83
N ALA A 170 -11.98 -4.99 5.98
CA ALA A 170 -10.95 -4.24 5.29
C ALA A 170 -10.60 -3.00 6.11
N LEU A 171 -9.32 -2.71 6.22
CA LEU A 171 -8.81 -1.50 6.84
C LEU A 171 -8.25 -0.57 5.79
N VAL A 172 -8.49 0.74 5.95
CA VAL A 172 -7.75 1.81 5.28
C VAL A 172 -7.17 2.73 6.34
N TYR A 173 -5.90 3.07 6.16
CA TYR A 173 -5.23 4.10 6.94
C TYR A 173 -4.77 5.22 6.03
N ALA A 174 -5.09 6.44 6.41
CA ALA A 174 -4.78 7.62 5.62
C ALA A 174 -4.40 8.81 6.51
N ARG A 175 -3.59 9.70 5.94
CA ARG A 175 -3.25 10.98 6.54
C ARG A 175 -4.24 12.04 6.06
N ILE A 176 -4.69 12.89 6.98
CA ILE A 176 -5.65 13.98 6.77
C ILE A 176 -4.91 15.31 6.79
N GLY A 177 -5.42 16.34 6.13
CA GLY A 177 -4.79 17.66 6.11
C GLY A 177 -3.54 17.72 5.23
N VAL A 178 -3.42 16.85 4.22
CA VAL A 178 -2.19 16.78 3.40
C VAL A 178 -2.33 17.64 2.17
N SER A 179 -1.59 18.75 2.07
CA SER A 179 -1.53 19.56 0.85
C SER A 179 -0.17 19.45 0.15
N ASN A 180 -0.17 19.68 -1.16
CA ASN A 180 1.06 19.89 -1.93
C ASN A 180 1.61 21.32 -1.73
N ASP A 181 0.79 22.21 -1.17
CA ASP A 181 1.15 23.57 -0.80
C ASP A 181 1.29 23.65 0.74
N PRO A 182 2.51 23.79 1.27
CA PRO A 182 2.72 23.87 2.71
C PRO A 182 2.10 25.11 3.36
N GLU A 183 1.75 26.15 2.59
CA GLU A 183 1.08 27.34 3.10
C GLU A 183 -0.45 27.20 3.11
N ASN A 184 -0.99 26.18 2.44
CA ASN A 184 -2.42 25.95 2.32
C ASN A 184 -2.78 24.48 2.54
N VAL A 185 -2.86 24.10 3.82
CA VAL A 185 -3.36 22.80 4.25
C VAL A 185 -4.88 22.74 4.04
N ASP A 186 -5.32 21.85 3.18
CA ASP A 186 -6.73 21.50 3.04
C ASP A 186 -7.08 20.43 4.09
N PRO A 187 -7.86 20.77 5.15
CA PRO A 187 -8.17 19.85 6.23
C PRO A 187 -9.01 18.65 5.76
N GLU A 188 -9.66 18.73 4.61
CA GLU A 188 -10.44 17.63 4.04
C GLU A 188 -9.60 16.75 3.10
N ARG A 189 -8.38 17.16 2.76
CA ARG A 189 -7.54 16.41 1.84
C ARG A 189 -6.95 15.16 2.50
N VAL A 190 -7.11 14.05 1.81
CA VAL A 190 -6.71 12.73 2.28
C VAL A 190 -5.57 12.17 1.41
N ALA A 191 -4.56 11.60 2.06
CA ALA A 191 -3.49 10.84 1.42
C ALA A 191 -3.39 9.43 2.02
N LEU A 192 -3.61 8.41 1.21
CA LEU A 192 -3.59 7.00 1.62
C LEU A 192 -2.19 6.57 2.09
N VAL A 193 -2.11 5.86 3.20
CA VAL A 193 -0.87 5.19 3.65
C VAL A 193 -0.92 3.72 3.25
N THR A 194 -1.98 3.01 3.66
CA THR A 194 -2.06 1.56 3.49
C THR A 194 -3.50 1.07 3.55
N THR A 195 -3.71 -0.14 3.03
CA THR A 195 -4.95 -0.89 3.19
C THR A 195 -4.63 -2.38 3.26
N PHE A 196 -5.35 -3.14 4.07
CA PHE A 196 -5.15 -4.59 4.27
C PHE A 196 -6.35 -5.24 4.97
N PRO A 197 -6.53 -6.57 4.85
CA PRO A 197 -7.59 -7.28 5.56
C PRO A 197 -7.19 -7.47 7.02
N VAL A 198 -8.17 -7.39 7.92
CA VAL A 198 -8.03 -7.61 9.36
C VAL A 198 -8.92 -8.78 9.75
N ALA A 199 -8.42 -9.67 10.60
CA ALA A 199 -9.17 -10.85 11.01
C ALA A 199 -10.26 -10.53 12.04
N ASP A 200 -10.01 -9.55 12.92
CA ASP A 200 -10.95 -9.09 13.93
C ASP A 200 -10.86 -7.57 14.11
N ALA A 201 -11.84 -6.87 13.54
CA ALA A 201 -11.97 -5.41 13.63
C ALA A 201 -12.17 -4.91 15.06
N ALA A 202 -12.87 -5.66 15.92
CA ALA A 202 -13.13 -5.23 17.29
C ALA A 202 -11.85 -5.26 18.13
N ALA A 203 -11.04 -6.31 17.97
CA ALA A 203 -9.72 -6.40 18.61
C ALA A 203 -8.77 -5.30 18.11
N LEU A 204 -8.82 -4.97 16.81
CA LEU A 204 -8.02 -3.88 16.26
C LEU A 204 -8.42 -2.53 16.87
N LEU A 205 -9.71 -2.22 16.92
CA LEU A 205 -10.23 -0.98 17.50
C LEU A 205 -9.81 -0.79 18.96
N ALA A 206 -9.92 -1.85 19.77
CA ALA A 206 -9.46 -1.82 21.16
C ALA A 206 -7.95 -1.52 21.26
N GLY A 207 -7.14 -2.00 20.31
CA GLY A 207 -5.72 -1.69 20.21
C GLY A 207 -5.40 -0.26 19.76
N LEU A 208 -6.27 0.36 18.95
CA LEU A 208 -6.15 1.77 18.59
C LEU A 208 -6.39 2.65 19.82
N ASP A 209 -7.47 2.39 20.56
CA ASP A 209 -7.85 3.13 21.76
C ASP A 209 -6.79 3.07 22.86
N ALA A 210 -6.05 1.97 22.94
CA ALA A 210 -4.98 1.78 23.93
C ALA A 210 -3.71 2.61 23.62
N GLU A 211 -3.49 3.00 22.36
CA GLU A 211 -2.29 3.69 21.89
C GLU A 211 -2.67 4.80 20.86
N PRO A 212 -3.44 5.84 21.25
CA PRO A 212 -4.04 6.80 20.31
C PRO A 212 -3.02 7.73 19.63
N ASP A 213 -1.83 7.87 20.21
CA ASP A 213 -0.77 8.77 19.73
C ASP A 213 0.32 8.05 18.92
N ARG A 214 0.14 6.76 18.62
CA ARG A 214 1.11 5.99 17.85
C ARG A 214 0.84 6.14 16.36
N VAL A 215 1.85 6.54 15.60
CA VAL A 215 1.84 6.43 14.13
C VAL A 215 2.07 4.97 13.74
N ARG A 216 1.24 4.44 12.83
CA ARG A 216 1.17 3.00 12.52
C ARG A 216 1.43 2.67 11.06
N TRP A 217 1.70 1.40 10.83
CA TRP A 217 1.74 0.76 9.52
C TRP A 217 2.66 1.47 8.52
N ASN A 218 3.83 1.83 9.04
CA ASN A 218 4.95 2.46 8.35
C ASN A 218 4.70 3.91 7.89
N ALA A 219 3.60 4.54 8.32
CA ALA A 219 3.37 5.96 8.07
C ALA A 219 4.52 6.82 8.61
N VAL A 220 4.77 7.94 7.92
CA VAL A 220 5.76 8.95 8.32
C VAL A 220 5.08 10.32 8.39
N ASP A 221 5.39 11.06 9.45
CA ASP A 221 4.97 12.45 9.67
C ASP A 221 5.66 13.44 8.71
#